data_AF-V9EUV8-F1
#
_entry.id   AF-V9EUV8-F1
#
_cell.length_a   1.000
_cell.length_b   1.000
_cell.length_c   1.000
_cell.angle_alpha   90.00
_cell.angle_beta   90.00
_cell.angle_gamma   90.00
#
_symmetry.space_group_name_H-M   'P 1'
#
loop_
_entity.id
_entity.type
_entity.pdbx_description
1 polymer ?
#
loop_
_entity_poly.entity_id
_entity_poly.type
_entity_poly.pdbx_seq_one_letter_code
_entity_poly.pdbx_strand_id
1 'polypeptide(L)'
;MGEDILTDLGISIDRQLEHLAEKSSADDDDPIPFEDAFGVGCTPADKKDKLWIIVYMYDVWRYRLRPVPPAKVPPLEIRLKKGATPFRCMLKVYPPHIRKFVHVFNDELVRLGWVFENGSSRWACPAQKARQGRVPPDK
;
A
#
# COMPACT_ATOMS: atom_id res chain seq x y z
N MET A 1 -8.97 -25.73 -3.30
CA MET A 1 -9.45 -24.94 -4.46
C MET A 1 -8.46 -23.85 -4.88
N GLY A 2 -7.62 -23.31 -3.99
CA GLY A 2 -6.49 -22.45 -4.42
C GLY A 2 -5.15 -23.19 -4.47
N GLU A 3 -4.91 -24.05 -3.48
CA GLU A 3 -3.65 -24.79 -3.30
C GLU A 3 -3.36 -25.78 -4.44
N ASP A 4 -4.39 -26.47 -4.93
CA ASP A 4 -4.36 -27.33 -6.12
C ASP A 4 -3.93 -26.57 -7.38
N ILE A 5 -4.49 -25.37 -7.61
CA ILE A 5 -4.12 -24.54 -8.76
C ILE A 5 -2.70 -23.98 -8.59
N LEU A 6 -2.32 -23.55 -7.39
CA LEU A 6 -0.97 -23.06 -7.11
C LEU A 6 0.08 -24.17 -7.29
N THR A 7 -0.23 -25.39 -6.86
CA THR A 7 0.63 -26.58 -7.04
C THR A 7 0.75 -26.93 -8.53
N ASP A 8 -0.33 -26.88 -9.30
CA ASP A 8 -0.33 -27.05 -10.77
C ASP A 8 0.50 -25.97 -11.49
N LEU A 9 0.58 -24.79 -10.91
CA LEU A 9 1.42 -23.70 -11.40
C LEU A 9 2.90 -23.87 -10.99
N GLY A 10 3.21 -24.78 -10.08
CA GLY A 10 4.55 -25.00 -9.52
C GLY A 10 4.91 -24.03 -8.39
N ILE A 11 3.91 -23.35 -7.82
CA ILE A 11 4.08 -22.34 -6.77
C ILE A 11 3.78 -22.99 -5.42
N SER A 12 4.82 -23.32 -4.66
CA SER A 12 4.70 -23.77 -3.27
C SER A 12 4.88 -22.57 -2.34
N ILE A 13 3.80 -22.22 -1.62
CA ILE A 13 3.79 -21.12 -0.65
C ILE A 13 4.80 -21.37 0.47
N ASP A 14 4.83 -22.57 1.03
CA ASP A 14 5.70 -22.92 2.16
C ASP A 14 7.18 -22.77 1.80
N ARG A 15 7.58 -23.24 0.61
CA ARG A 15 8.95 -23.11 0.11
C ARG A 15 9.35 -21.66 -0.12
N GLN A 16 8.42 -20.82 -0.57
CA GLN A 16 8.69 -19.38 -0.73
C GLN A 16 8.82 -18.67 0.62
N LEU A 17 8.01 -19.05 1.63
CA LEU A 17 8.13 -18.52 2.98
C LEU A 17 9.46 -18.93 3.64
N GLU A 18 9.91 -20.16 3.44
CA GLU A 18 11.20 -20.64 3.94
C GLU A 18 12.36 -19.82 3.35
N HIS A 19 12.37 -19.59 2.04
CA HIS A 19 13.37 -18.73 1.38
C HIS A 19 13.36 -17.27 1.91
N LEU A 20 12.19 -16.73 2.25
CA LEU A 20 12.07 -15.37 2.80
C LEU A 20 12.56 -15.29 4.25
N ALA A 21 12.33 -16.35 5.04
CA ALA A 21 12.83 -16.43 6.41
C ALA A 21 14.35 -16.58 6.46
N GLU A 22 14.95 -17.26 5.48
CA GLU A 22 16.40 -17.47 5.38
C GLU A 22 17.16 -16.21 4.94
N LYS A 23 16.49 -15.31 4.18
CA LYS A 23 17.09 -14.11 3.59
C LYS A 23 17.11 -12.89 4.53
N SER A 24 16.72 -13.02 5.81
CA SER A 24 16.71 -11.92 6.77
C SER A 24 18.10 -11.56 7.36
N SER A 25 19.21 -11.92 6.71
CA SER A 25 20.55 -11.57 7.16
C SER A 25 20.89 -10.12 6.78
N ALA A 26 20.61 -9.21 7.71
CA ALA A 26 21.31 -7.97 8.07
C ALA A 26 21.84 -6.95 7.03
N ASP A 27 21.64 -7.11 5.72
CA ASP A 27 22.00 -6.09 4.72
C ASP A 27 20.73 -5.59 4.00
N ASP A 28 19.95 -4.76 4.70
CA ASP A 28 18.66 -4.19 4.27
C ASP A 28 18.77 -3.03 3.25
N ASP A 29 19.98 -2.69 2.78
CA ASP A 29 20.22 -1.54 1.89
C ASP A 29 20.36 -1.90 0.40
N ASP A 30 20.38 -3.18 0.05
CA ASP A 30 20.32 -3.56 -1.36
C ASP A 30 18.86 -3.51 -1.84
N PRO A 31 18.50 -2.62 -2.79
CA PRO A 31 17.19 -2.67 -3.40
C PRO A 31 17.02 -4.05 -3.99
N ILE A 32 16.04 -4.82 -3.47
CA ILE A 32 15.66 -6.11 -4.03
C ILE A 32 15.61 -5.91 -5.55
N PRO A 33 16.51 -6.55 -6.33
CA PRO A 33 16.50 -6.38 -7.77
C PRO A 33 15.13 -6.83 -8.24
N PHE A 34 14.32 -5.86 -8.69
CA PHE A 34 12.97 -6.12 -9.18
C PHE A 34 12.98 -7.12 -10.36
N GLU A 35 14.16 -7.32 -10.96
CA GLU A 35 14.36 -8.17 -12.13
C GLU A 35 14.61 -9.66 -11.80
N ASP A 36 15.01 -10.05 -10.58
CA ASP A 36 15.46 -11.45 -10.35
C ASP A 36 14.71 -12.25 -9.27
N ALA A 37 13.83 -11.63 -8.46
CA ALA A 37 12.97 -12.40 -7.54
C ALA A 37 11.82 -13.13 -8.26
N PHE A 38 11.53 -12.76 -9.51
CA PHE A 38 10.60 -13.48 -10.40
C PHE A 38 11.32 -14.46 -11.34
N GLY A 39 12.65 -14.62 -11.22
CA GLY A 39 13.48 -15.48 -12.07
C GLY A 39 13.34 -16.99 -11.81
N VAL A 40 12.61 -17.40 -10.77
CA VAL A 40 12.27 -18.83 -10.52
C VAL A 40 10.78 -19.02 -10.72
N GLY A 41 10.35 -18.99 -11.98
CA GLY A 41 8.97 -19.27 -12.34
C GLY A 41 8.49 -18.37 -13.47
N CYS A 42 9.14 -18.47 -14.63
CA CYS A 42 8.55 -18.04 -15.89
C CYS A 42 7.15 -18.65 -15.95
N THR A 43 6.09 -17.85 -15.72
CA THR A 43 4.73 -18.31 -16.02
C THR A 43 4.67 -18.38 -17.53
N PRO A 44 4.58 -19.56 -18.16
CA PRO A 44 4.32 -19.63 -19.59
C PRO A 44 3.06 -18.82 -19.85
N ALA A 45 2.99 -18.11 -20.99
CA ALA A 45 1.79 -17.33 -21.35
C ALA A 45 0.49 -18.14 -21.17
N ASP A 46 0.58 -19.46 -21.37
CA ASP A 46 -0.48 -20.48 -21.20
C ASP A 46 -1.03 -20.63 -19.76
N LYS A 47 -0.32 -20.12 -18.74
CA LYS A 47 -0.73 -20.22 -17.32
C LYS A 47 -1.33 -18.91 -16.77
N LYS A 48 -1.34 -17.84 -17.58
CA LYS A 48 -1.86 -16.51 -17.21
C LYS A 48 -3.33 -16.56 -16.80
N ASP A 49 -4.14 -17.33 -17.52
CA ASP A 49 -5.58 -17.43 -17.26
C ASP A 49 -5.86 -18.11 -15.92
N LYS A 50 -5.10 -19.16 -15.58
CA LYS A 50 -5.18 -19.83 -14.27
C LYS A 50 -4.79 -18.89 -13.12
N LEU A 51 -3.81 -18.02 -13.34
CA LEU A 51 -3.42 -17.02 -12.33
C LEU A 51 -4.50 -15.96 -12.15
N TRP A 52 -5.11 -15.47 -13.23
CA TRP A 52 -6.23 -14.53 -13.13
C TRP A 52 -7.41 -15.11 -12.37
N ILE A 53 -7.71 -16.41 -12.53
CA ILE A 53 -8.74 -17.09 -11.74
C ILE A 53 -8.44 -16.93 -10.24
N ILE A 54 -7.21 -17.21 -9.80
CA ILE A 54 -6.84 -17.07 -8.38
C ILE A 54 -6.94 -15.61 -7.91
N VAL A 55 -6.43 -14.67 -8.71
CA VAL A 55 -6.43 -13.24 -8.38
C VAL A 55 -7.85 -12.68 -8.26
N TYR A 56 -8.78 -13.12 -9.12
CA TYR A 56 -10.17 -12.67 -9.09
C TYR A 56 -11.07 -13.48 -8.17
N MET A 57 -10.66 -14.68 -7.75
CA MET A 57 -11.44 -15.55 -6.87
C MET A 57 -11.65 -14.92 -5.48
N TYR A 58 -10.70 -14.10 -5.02
CA TYR A 58 -10.81 -13.39 -3.74
C TYR A 58 -10.56 -11.89 -3.91
N ASP A 59 -11.38 -11.05 -3.27
CA ASP A 59 -11.18 -9.59 -3.22
C ASP A 59 -10.07 -9.19 -2.22
N VAL A 60 -8.93 -9.88 -2.32
CA VAL A 60 -7.71 -9.68 -1.50
C VAL A 60 -6.85 -8.57 -2.12
N TRP A 61 -6.74 -8.57 -3.45
CA TRP A 61 -5.80 -7.71 -4.17
C TRP A 61 -6.43 -6.35 -4.54
N ARG A 62 -5.65 -5.26 -4.35
CA ARG A 62 -6.07 -3.90 -4.69
C ARG A 62 -5.04 -3.25 -5.60
N TYR A 63 -5.45 -2.92 -6.83
CA TYR A 63 -4.66 -2.09 -7.75
C TYR A 63 -5.07 -0.60 -7.70
N ARG A 64 -6.21 -0.29 -7.08
CA ARG A 64 -6.73 1.06 -6.83
C ARG A 64 -7.38 1.10 -5.44
N LEU A 65 -7.36 2.27 -4.82
CA LEU A 65 -8.13 2.53 -3.60
C LEU A 65 -9.62 2.38 -3.91
N ARG A 66 -10.32 1.63 -3.06
CA ARG A 66 -11.77 1.42 -3.15
C ARG A 66 -12.38 1.61 -1.76
N PRO A 67 -13.65 2.02 -1.67
CA PRO A 67 -14.36 2.01 -0.40
C PRO A 67 -14.43 0.55 0.07
N VAL A 68 -13.81 0.28 1.21
CA VAL A 68 -13.94 -0.99 1.92
C VAL A 68 -14.54 -0.69 3.29
N PRO A 69 -15.43 -1.55 3.81
CA PRO A 69 -15.91 -1.37 5.16
C PRO A 69 -14.71 -1.38 6.12
N PRO A 70 -14.76 -0.60 7.21
CA PRO A 70 -13.72 -0.64 8.21
C PRO A 70 -13.57 -2.07 8.74
N ALA A 71 -12.36 -2.38 9.24
CA ALA A 71 -12.13 -3.65 9.93
C ALA A 71 -13.15 -3.82 11.06
N LYS A 72 -13.60 -5.07 11.30
CA LYS A 72 -14.56 -5.42 12.35
C LYS A 72 -13.89 -5.41 13.74
N VAL A 73 -13.28 -4.29 14.09
CA VAL A 73 -12.59 -4.04 15.35
C VAL A 73 -13.13 -2.75 15.95
N PRO A 74 -13.13 -2.60 17.28
CA PRO A 74 -13.47 -1.33 17.91
C PRO A 74 -12.62 -0.17 17.35
N PRO A 75 -13.18 1.04 17.23
CA PRO A 75 -12.42 2.21 16.81
C PRO A 75 -11.18 2.42 17.69
N LEU A 76 -10.08 2.86 17.08
CA LEU A 76 -8.85 3.19 17.80
C LEU A 76 -9.05 4.41 18.70
N GLU A 77 -8.85 4.25 20.00
CA GLU A 77 -8.84 5.36 20.96
C GLU A 77 -7.44 5.92 21.17
N ILE A 78 -7.25 7.22 20.87
CA ILE A 78 -5.96 7.90 21.04
C ILE A 78 -5.92 8.57 22.42
N ARG A 79 -4.97 8.15 23.27
CA ARG A 79 -4.71 8.75 24.59
C ARG A 79 -3.51 9.70 24.53
N LEU A 80 -3.73 10.97 24.83
CA LEU A 80 -2.65 11.95 24.91
C LEU A 80 -1.84 11.79 26.19
N LYS A 81 -0.53 12.07 26.11
CA LYS A 81 0.34 12.13 27.29
C LYS A 81 -0.12 13.26 28.22
N LYS A 82 0.09 13.09 29.54
CA LYS A 82 -0.23 14.13 30.53
C LYS A 82 0.52 15.41 30.19
N GLY A 83 -0.21 16.54 30.16
CA GLY A 83 0.35 17.85 29.83
C GLY A 83 0.48 18.16 28.33
N ALA A 84 0.03 17.28 27.43
CA ALA A 84 0.01 17.57 26.00
C ALA A 84 -0.91 18.76 25.69
N THR A 85 -0.37 19.76 25.00
CA THR A 85 -1.11 20.95 24.56
C THR A 85 -1.34 20.92 23.05
N PRO A 86 -2.48 21.42 22.56
CA PRO A 86 -2.74 21.48 21.12
C PRO A 86 -1.70 22.29 20.36
N PHE A 87 -1.27 21.75 19.21
CA PHE A 87 -0.41 22.45 18.27
C PHE A 87 -1.10 22.60 16.92
N ARG A 88 -1.14 23.83 16.40
CA ARG A 88 -1.64 24.14 15.06
C ARG A 88 -0.53 24.77 14.24
N CYS A 89 -0.05 24.05 13.23
CA CYS A 89 0.97 24.58 12.35
C CYS A 89 0.46 25.78 11.53
N MET A 90 1.39 26.62 11.09
CA MET A 90 1.12 27.65 10.09
C MET A 90 0.83 27.01 8.72
N LEU A 91 0.09 27.72 7.88
CA LEU A 91 -0.25 27.26 6.53
C LEU A 91 1.01 27.09 5.68
N LYS A 92 1.20 25.90 5.11
CA LYS A 92 2.31 25.62 4.19
C LYS A 92 1.92 25.99 2.76
N VAL A 93 2.76 26.80 2.11
CA VAL A 93 2.58 27.15 0.69
C VAL A 93 3.21 26.06 -0.17
N TYR A 94 2.40 25.47 -1.06
CA TYR A 94 2.86 24.45 -2.00
C TYR A 94 2.98 25.02 -3.42
N PRO A 95 3.97 24.57 -4.23
CA PRO A 95 3.99 24.85 -5.65
C PRO A 95 2.70 24.38 -6.35
N PRO A 96 2.29 25.00 -7.47
CA PRO A 96 1.00 24.72 -8.11
C PRO A 96 0.74 23.23 -8.41
N HIS A 97 1.75 22.51 -8.91
CA HIS A 97 1.60 21.07 -9.23
C HIS A 97 1.38 20.21 -7.98
N ILE A 98 2.04 20.53 -6.86
CA ILE A 98 1.85 19.83 -5.58
C ILE A 98 0.48 20.18 -5.00
N ARG A 99 0.08 21.47 -5.04
CA ARG A 99 -1.24 21.90 -4.58
C ARG A 99 -2.36 21.18 -5.32
N LYS A 100 -2.24 21.07 -6.66
CA LYS A 100 -3.19 20.32 -7.50
C LYS A 100 -3.26 18.85 -7.09
N PHE A 101 -2.11 18.21 -6.88
CA PHE A 101 -2.06 16.82 -6.41
C PHE A 101 -2.75 16.65 -5.05
N VAL A 102 -2.39 17.47 -4.05
CA VAL A 102 -2.97 17.39 -2.70
C VAL A 102 -4.49 17.56 -2.74
N HIS A 103 -4.99 18.49 -3.56
CA HIS A 103 -6.44 18.69 -3.73
C HIS A 103 -7.10 17.45 -4.33
N VAL A 104 -6.66 16.97 -5.49
CA VAL A 104 -7.23 15.79 -6.15
C VAL A 104 -7.17 14.54 -5.26
N PHE A 105 -6.06 14.36 -4.54
CA PHE A 105 -5.87 13.23 -3.65
C PHE A 105 -6.80 13.30 -2.43
N ASN A 106 -6.93 14.48 -1.81
CA ASN A 106 -7.83 14.66 -0.67
C ASN A 106 -9.31 14.53 -1.08
N ASP A 107 -9.70 15.04 -2.24
CA ASP A 107 -11.06 14.87 -2.77
C ASP A 107 -11.42 13.39 -2.91
N GLU A 108 -10.47 12.57 -3.38
CA GLU A 108 -10.64 11.12 -3.46
C GLU A 108 -10.78 10.49 -2.06
N LEU A 109 -9.96 10.89 -1.09
CA LEU A 109 -10.07 10.41 0.30
C LEU A 109 -11.42 10.79 0.95
N VAL A 110 -11.93 11.98 0.66
CA VAL A 110 -13.26 12.43 1.12
C VAL A 110 -14.34 11.61 0.44
N ARG A 111 -14.25 11.39 -0.88
CA ARG A 111 -15.18 10.54 -1.64
C ARG A 111 -15.23 9.10 -1.12
N LEU A 112 -14.09 8.57 -0.67
CA LEU A 112 -13.97 7.25 -0.04
C LEU A 112 -14.48 7.21 1.41
N GLY A 113 -14.74 8.36 2.03
CA GLY A 113 -15.15 8.47 3.44
C GLY A 113 -14.01 8.24 4.44
N TRP A 114 -12.76 8.34 4.00
CA TRP A 114 -11.58 8.08 4.85
C TRP A 114 -11.10 9.32 5.61
N VAL A 115 -11.43 10.51 5.10
CA VAL A 115 -11.17 11.79 5.75
C VAL A 115 -12.41 12.68 5.65
N PHE A 116 -12.53 13.63 6.56
CA PHE A 116 -13.60 14.62 6.60
C PHE A 116 -13.06 15.98 7.03
N GLU A 117 -13.77 17.05 6.69
CA GLU A 117 -13.40 18.40 7.12
C GLU A 117 -13.70 18.59 8.61
N ASN A 118 -12.71 19.06 9.37
CA ASN A 118 -12.87 19.37 10.79
C ASN A 118 -12.38 20.79 11.11
N GLY A 119 -13.27 21.78 10.94
CA GLY A 119 -12.99 23.18 11.28
C GLY A 119 -12.74 23.44 12.77
N SER A 120 -13.19 22.54 13.65
CA SER A 120 -13.05 22.68 15.10
C SER A 120 -11.72 22.16 15.66
N SER A 121 -10.89 21.50 14.84
CA SER A 121 -9.66 20.88 15.32
C SER A 121 -8.65 21.90 15.84
N ARG A 122 -8.26 21.79 17.11
CA ARG A 122 -7.14 22.56 17.68
C ARG A 122 -5.77 22.03 17.28
N TRP A 123 -5.72 20.91 16.55
CA TRP A 123 -4.51 20.24 16.12
C TRP A 123 -4.36 20.32 14.61
N ALA A 124 -3.18 20.71 14.11
CA ALA A 124 -2.86 20.63 12.69
C ALA A 124 -1.35 20.47 12.47
N CYS A 125 -0.99 19.64 11.50
CA CYS A 125 0.38 19.49 11.01
C CYS A 125 0.43 19.70 9.48
N PRO A 126 1.57 20.15 8.93
CA PRO A 126 1.67 20.39 7.50
C PRO A 126 1.90 19.07 6.75
N ALA A 127 1.12 18.84 5.69
CA ALA A 127 1.35 17.72 4.78
C ALA A 127 2.76 17.80 4.16
N GLN A 128 3.49 16.69 4.20
CA GLN A 128 4.81 16.61 3.59
C GLN A 128 4.67 15.98 2.20
N LYS A 129 5.41 16.55 1.24
CA LYS A 129 5.57 15.92 -0.08
C LYS A 129 6.67 14.88 0.03
N ALA A 130 6.37 13.64 -0.30
CA ALA A 130 7.36 12.60 -0.54
C ALA A 130 7.36 12.29 -2.04
N ARG A 131 8.54 12.15 -2.63
CA ARG A 131 8.66 11.54 -3.96
C ARG A 131 8.72 10.04 -3.72
N GLN A 132 7.74 9.31 -4.20
CA GLN A 132 7.90 7.87 -4.36
C GLN A 132 8.88 7.64 -5.51
N GLY A 133 9.74 6.62 -5.39
CA GLY A 133 10.86 6.37 -6.30
C GLY A 133 10.49 6.42 -7.78
N ARG A 134 11.48 6.70 -8.65
CA ARG A 134 11.28 6.71 -10.10
C ARG A 134 10.76 5.33 -10.53
N VAL A 135 9.49 5.26 -10.92
CA VAL A 135 9.01 4.16 -11.77
C VAL A 135 9.71 4.37 -13.11
N PRO A 136 10.56 3.43 -13.58
CA PRO A 136 11.14 3.52 -14.91
C PRO A 136 10.01 3.69 -15.93
N PRO A 137 10.16 4.54 -16.96
CA PRO A 137 9.19 4.58 -18.04
C PRO A 137 9.10 3.17 -18.65
N ASP A 138 7.86 2.73 -18.89
CA ASP A 138 7.56 1.45 -19.54
C ASP A 138 8.41 1.31 -20.81
N LYS A 139 9.20 0.24 -20.90
CA LYS A 139 9.90 -0.18 -22.13
C LYS A 139 8.99 -1.06 -22.98
#